data_AF-A0A951EKY8-F1
#
_entry.id   AF-A0A951EKY8-F1
#
_cell.length_a   1.000
_cell.length_b   1.000
_cell.length_c   1.000
_cell.angle_alpha   90.00
_cell.angle_beta   90.00
_cell.angle_gamma   90.00
#
_symmetry.space_group_name_H-M   'P 1'
#
loop_
_entity.id
_entity.type
_entity.pdbx_description
1 polymer ?
#
loop_
_entity_poly.entity_id
_entity_poly.type
_entity_poly.pdbx_seq_one_letter_code
_entity_poly.pdbx_strand_id
1 'polypeptide(L)'
;MSAMLAAAHVGPARAQTADQSPWPTKEWLTSTPEEQGMDSAALARLVAYGTGHDFDSLLVVRHGRIVTEAYYAPYTGDLQHEIFSSTKTVIGTLVGMVWKDGSLDRLDHPVLDFFADRHVANVDDRKKAITVQNLLDMTSGLDWKQGLTAKRR
;
A
#
# COMPACT_ATOMS: atom_id res chain seq x y z
N MET A 1 42.42 27.35 -30.61
CA MET A 1 41.52 26.25 -30.21
C MET A 1 42.33 25.18 -29.50
N SER A 2 42.20 25.08 -28.18
CA SER A 2 42.63 23.92 -27.40
C SER A 2 41.72 23.85 -26.18
N ALA A 3 40.92 22.80 -26.13
CA ALA A 3 39.93 22.55 -25.11
C ALA A 3 40.60 21.97 -23.85
N MET A 4 40.37 22.59 -22.70
CA MET A 4 40.68 21.99 -21.40
C MET A 4 39.48 21.15 -20.96
N LEU A 5 39.71 19.84 -20.85
CA LEU A 5 38.78 18.86 -20.31
C LEU A 5 38.79 18.98 -18.77
N ALA A 6 37.69 19.45 -18.17
CA ALA A 6 37.51 19.43 -16.72
C ALA A 6 36.97 18.04 -16.31
N ALA A 7 37.83 17.19 -15.74
CA ALA A 7 37.43 15.92 -15.16
C ALA A 7 36.77 16.16 -13.79
N ALA A 8 35.44 16.12 -13.75
CA ALA A 8 34.69 16.12 -12.50
C ALA A 8 34.95 14.81 -11.75
N HIS A 9 35.68 14.90 -10.64
CA HIS A 9 35.82 13.80 -9.70
C HIS A 9 34.50 13.64 -8.94
N VAL A 10 33.73 12.62 -9.31
CA VAL A 10 32.59 12.17 -8.52
C VAL A 10 33.17 11.48 -7.28
N GLY A 11 33.22 12.20 -6.17
CA GLY A 11 33.52 11.61 -4.87
C GLY A 11 32.49 10.53 -4.53
N PRO A 12 32.83 9.53 -3.69
CA PRO A 12 31.89 8.49 -3.32
C PRO A 12 30.66 9.14 -2.70
N ALA A 13 29.49 8.82 -3.25
CA ALA A 13 28.21 9.21 -2.67
C ALA A 13 28.23 8.75 -1.21
N ARG A 14 28.18 9.71 -0.28
CA ARG A 14 27.91 9.42 1.13
C ARG A 14 26.59 8.66 1.15
N ALA A 15 26.65 7.37 1.46
CA ALA A 15 25.47 6.65 1.90
C ALA A 15 24.91 7.46 3.07
N GLN A 16 23.77 8.11 2.85
CA GLN A 16 22.98 8.65 3.95
C GLN A 16 22.77 7.48 4.90
N THR A 17 23.40 7.58 6.08
CA THR A 17 23.08 6.73 7.23
C THR A 17 21.58 6.64 7.30
N ALA A 18 21.04 5.42 7.21
CA ALA A 18 19.63 5.14 7.36
C ALA A 18 19.15 5.88 8.60
N ASP A 19 18.47 7.00 8.38
CA ASP A 19 17.89 7.80 9.44
C ASP A 19 16.99 6.84 10.22
N GLN A 20 17.15 6.83 11.54
CA GLN A 20 16.37 6.02 12.46
C GLN A 20 14.95 6.58 12.47
N SER A 21 14.24 6.51 11.34
CA SER A 21 12.83 6.80 11.27
C SER A 21 12.19 5.87 12.31
N PRO A 22 11.54 6.43 13.34
CA PRO A 22 10.87 5.65 14.35
C PRO A 22 9.70 4.97 13.66
N TRP A 23 9.94 3.75 13.19
CA TRP A 23 8.88 2.91 12.67
C TRP A 23 7.96 2.58 13.84
N PRO A 24 6.64 2.76 13.70
CA PRO A 24 5.70 2.48 14.77
C PRO A 24 5.72 0.97 15.04
N THR A 25 6.35 0.58 16.14
CA THR A 25 6.25 -0.79 16.66
C THR A 25 5.19 -0.88 17.76
N LYS A 26 4.97 0.20 18.50
CA LYS A 26 3.96 0.29 19.56
C LYS A 26 3.08 1.53 19.44
N GLU A 27 3.68 2.68 19.16
CA GLU A 27 2.99 3.96 19.02
C GLU A 27 3.63 4.77 17.89
N TRP A 28 2.84 5.68 17.33
CA TRP A 28 3.33 6.67 16.39
C TRP A 28 3.80 7.91 17.14
N LEU A 29 4.96 8.45 16.74
CA LEU A 29 5.37 9.78 17.18
C LEU A 29 4.66 10.85 16.35
N THR A 30 4.42 12.00 16.94
CA THR A 30 3.90 13.19 16.26
C THR A 30 5.02 14.21 16.02
N SER A 31 4.88 15.06 15.01
CA SER A 31 5.76 16.19 14.76
C SER A 31 5.02 17.28 14.00
N THR A 32 5.54 18.51 14.04
CA THR A 32 4.95 19.63 13.32
C THR A 32 5.14 19.47 11.80
N PRO A 33 4.25 20.06 10.98
CA PRO A 33 4.46 20.14 9.54
C PRO A 33 5.83 20.66 9.15
N GLU A 34 6.28 21.75 9.77
CA GLU A 34 7.52 22.46 9.42
C GLU A 34 8.77 21.60 9.70
N GLU A 35 8.81 20.89 10.83
CA GLU A 35 9.89 19.95 11.15
C GLU A 35 9.96 18.78 10.15
N GLN A 36 8.81 18.40 9.60
CA GLN A 36 8.73 17.40 8.54
C GLN A 36 8.82 18.01 7.15
N GLY A 37 9.12 19.31 7.00
CA GLY A 37 9.26 20.00 5.72
C GLY A 37 7.96 20.10 4.93
N MET A 38 6.84 20.28 5.61
CA MET A 38 5.49 20.42 5.05
C MET A 38 4.89 21.79 5.42
N ASP A 39 4.09 22.36 4.52
CA ASP A 39 3.38 23.63 4.75
C ASP A 39 2.13 23.40 5.61
N SER A 40 2.12 23.91 6.84
CA SER A 40 0.97 23.82 7.74
C SER A 40 -0.29 24.48 7.16
N ALA A 41 -0.17 25.56 6.39
CA ALA A 41 -1.31 26.22 5.77
C ALA A 41 -1.93 25.34 4.68
N ALA A 42 -1.13 24.57 3.94
CA ALA A 42 -1.63 23.60 2.97
C ALA A 42 -2.37 22.44 3.65
N LEU A 43 -1.81 21.91 4.74
CA LEU A 43 -2.45 20.84 5.52
C LEU A 43 -3.76 21.32 6.15
N ALA A 44 -3.80 22.55 6.68
CA ALA A 44 -5.03 23.15 7.21
C ALA A 44 -6.12 23.28 6.13
N ARG A 45 -5.75 23.68 4.90
CA ARG A 45 -6.70 23.71 3.76
C ARG A 45 -7.23 22.32 3.41
N LEU A 46 -6.40 21.28 3.47
CA LEU A 46 -6.82 19.90 3.24
C LEU A 46 -7.77 19.40 4.34
N VAL A 47 -7.48 19.72 5.60
CA VAL A 47 -8.38 19.41 6.73
C VAL A 47 -9.73 20.11 6.54
N ALA A 48 -9.73 21.40 6.19
CA ALA A 48 -10.96 22.15 5.93
C ALA A 48 -11.73 21.61 4.72
N TYR A 49 -11.02 21.13 3.68
CA TYR A 49 -11.64 20.51 2.52
C TYR A 49 -12.47 19.28 2.90
N GLY A 50 -11.95 18.42 3.79
CA GLY A 50 -12.65 17.21 4.23
C GLY A 50 -14.01 17.50 4.88
N THR A 51 -14.17 18.63 5.58
CA THR A 51 -15.45 19.03 6.20
C THR A 51 -16.59 19.18 5.18
N GLY A 52 -16.27 19.47 3.92
CA GLY A 52 -17.27 19.65 2.85
C GLY A 52 -17.38 18.47 1.87
N HIS A 53 -16.65 17.37 2.08
CA HIS A 53 -16.48 16.30 1.08
C HIS A 53 -16.61 14.88 1.66
N ASP A 54 -17.43 14.71 2.70
CA ASP A 54 -17.77 13.41 3.30
C ASP A 54 -16.54 12.58 3.70
N PHE A 55 -15.49 13.24 4.22
CA PHE A 55 -14.38 12.51 4.81
C PHE A 55 -14.83 11.95 6.16
N ASP A 56 -14.51 10.68 6.43
CA ASP A 56 -14.64 10.13 7.77
C ASP A 56 -13.42 10.51 8.62
N SER A 57 -12.22 10.43 8.03
CA SER A 57 -10.95 10.79 8.65
C SER A 57 -9.86 11.13 7.64
N LEU A 58 -8.80 11.79 8.09
CA LEU A 58 -7.57 12.08 7.35
C LEU A 58 -6.36 11.85 8.26
N LEU A 59 -5.39 11.05 7.80
CA LEU A 59 -4.11 10.84 8.48
C LEU A 59 -2.95 11.05 7.50
N VAL A 60 -2.00 11.90 7.88
CA VAL A 60 -0.80 12.20 7.09
C VAL A 60 0.44 11.88 7.91
N VAL A 61 1.26 10.97 7.39
CA VAL A 61 2.51 10.52 8.00
C VAL A 61 3.68 10.86 7.09
N ARG A 62 4.75 11.42 7.67
CA ARG A 62 6.02 11.68 6.96
C ARG A 62 7.22 11.39 7.86
N HIS A 63 8.26 10.75 7.31
CA HIS A 63 9.45 10.31 8.04
C HIS A 63 9.14 9.55 9.36
N GLY A 64 8.14 8.66 9.31
CA GLY A 64 7.71 7.85 10.46
C GLY A 64 6.93 8.61 11.54
N ARG A 65 6.46 9.83 11.28
CA ARG A 65 5.75 10.66 12.26
C ARG A 65 4.40 11.11 11.72
N ILE A 66 3.39 11.14 12.58
CA ILE A 66 2.09 11.75 12.28
C ILE A 66 2.31 13.27 12.25
N VAL A 67 1.95 13.88 11.14
CA VAL A 67 2.09 15.33 10.90
C VAL A 67 0.75 16.04 10.98
N THR A 68 -0.32 15.36 10.55
CA THR A 68 -1.69 15.88 10.63
C THR A 68 -2.65 14.71 10.73
N GLU A 69 -3.64 14.85 11.58
CA GLU A 69 -4.70 13.89 11.80
C GLU A 69 -6.00 14.64 12.05
N ALA A 70 -7.09 14.22 11.42
CA ALA A 70 -8.41 14.82 11.58
C ALA A 70 -9.50 13.75 11.47
N TYR A 71 -10.55 13.92 12.26
CA TYR A 71 -11.74 13.07 12.29
C TYR A 71 -12.97 13.96 12.15
N TYR A 72 -13.93 13.52 11.35
CA TYR A 72 -15.12 14.32 11.05
C TYR A 72 -16.34 13.62 11.64
N ALA A 73 -17.21 14.37 12.32
CA ALA A 73 -18.35 13.78 13.01
C ALA A 73 -19.28 13.02 12.03
N PRO A 74 -19.81 11.86 12.43
CA PRO A 74 -19.76 11.24 13.76
C PRO A 74 -18.54 10.32 14.00
N TYR A 75 -17.55 10.28 13.11
CA TYR A 75 -16.43 9.34 13.16
C TYR A 75 -15.34 9.79 14.15
N THR A 76 -14.64 8.80 14.71
CA THR A 76 -13.57 8.97 15.71
C THR A 76 -12.42 8.01 15.41
N GLY A 77 -11.22 8.25 15.98
CA GLY A 77 -10.03 7.43 15.69
C GLY A 77 -10.07 5.99 16.20
N ASP A 78 -10.99 5.68 17.11
CA ASP A 78 -11.23 4.34 17.64
C ASP A 78 -12.35 3.59 16.88
N LEU A 79 -13.04 4.26 15.95
CA LEU A 79 -14.11 3.64 15.19
C LEU A 79 -13.56 2.76 14.07
N GLN A 80 -14.06 1.52 13.99
CA GLN A 80 -13.63 0.58 12.95
C GLN A 80 -14.28 0.91 11.60
N HIS A 81 -13.47 0.87 10.53
CA HIS A 81 -13.91 1.07 9.15
C HIS A 81 -13.74 -0.20 8.31
N GLU A 82 -14.68 -0.42 7.39
CA GLU A 82 -14.49 -1.39 6.31
C GLU A 82 -13.44 -0.85 5.32
N ILE A 83 -12.26 -1.47 5.30
CA ILE A 83 -11.14 -1.00 4.46
C ILE A 83 -11.20 -1.50 3.01
N PHE A 84 -12.21 -2.32 2.68
CA PHE A 84 -12.46 -2.90 1.35
C PHE A 84 -11.20 -3.39 0.65
N SER A 85 -10.90 -2.85 -0.55
CA SER A 85 -9.78 -3.27 -1.39
C SER A 85 -8.40 -3.04 -0.76
N SER A 86 -8.27 -2.25 0.29
CA SER A 86 -7.01 -2.13 1.06
C SER A 86 -6.58 -3.48 1.65
N THR A 87 -7.53 -4.40 1.87
CA THR A 87 -7.25 -5.80 2.26
C THR A 87 -6.30 -6.50 1.29
N LYS A 88 -6.34 -6.17 0.00
CA LYS A 88 -5.49 -6.81 -1.03
C LYS A 88 -4.01 -6.53 -0.79
N THR A 89 -3.65 -5.34 -0.28
CA THR A 89 -2.26 -5.02 0.07
C THR A 89 -1.76 -5.88 1.23
N VAL A 90 -2.61 -6.14 2.22
CA VAL A 90 -2.27 -7.06 3.34
C VAL A 90 -2.05 -8.47 2.81
N ILE A 91 -2.96 -8.98 1.98
CA ILE A 91 -2.83 -10.31 1.36
C ILE A 91 -1.59 -10.40 0.47
N GLY A 92 -1.31 -9.39 -0.36
CA GLY A 92 -0.10 -9.34 -1.19
C GLY A 92 1.18 -9.36 -0.36
N THR A 93 1.19 -8.64 0.77
CA THR A 93 2.33 -8.68 1.72
C THR A 93 2.52 -10.07 2.30
N LEU A 94 1.43 -10.73 2.72
CA LEU A 94 1.49 -12.10 3.25
C LEU A 94 2.00 -13.10 2.20
N VAL A 95 1.58 -12.97 0.93
CA VAL A 95 2.11 -13.79 -0.16
C VAL A 95 3.61 -13.54 -0.35
N GLY A 96 4.06 -12.27 -0.27
CA GLY A 96 5.48 -11.93 -0.29
C GLY A 96 6.28 -12.57 0.85
N MET A 97 5.70 -12.67 2.06
CA MET A 97 6.31 -13.37 3.19
C MET A 97 6.41 -14.88 2.93
N VAL A 98 5.34 -15.51 2.47
CA VAL A 98 5.30 -16.94 2.12
C VAL A 98 6.31 -17.30 1.03
N TRP A 99 6.47 -16.42 0.03
CA TRP A 99 7.49 -16.56 -1.00
C TRP A 99 8.90 -16.43 -0.43
N LYS A 100 9.15 -15.40 0.41
CA LYS A 100 10.45 -15.21 1.08
C LYS A 100 10.82 -16.41 1.95
N ASP A 101 9.85 -17.02 2.62
CA ASP A 101 10.04 -18.18 3.50
C ASP A 101 10.16 -19.51 2.73
N GLY A 102 10.08 -19.48 1.39
CA GLY A 102 10.22 -20.66 0.51
C GLY A 102 9.02 -21.60 0.53
N SER A 103 7.91 -21.22 1.18
CA SER A 103 6.67 -21.99 1.19
C SER A 103 5.90 -21.86 -0.14
N LEU A 104 6.13 -20.78 -0.88
CA LEU A 104 5.79 -20.66 -2.30
C LEU A 104 7.08 -20.72 -3.10
N ASP A 105 7.20 -21.71 -3.98
CA ASP A 105 8.39 -21.97 -4.79
C ASP A 105 8.64 -20.88 -5.85
N ARG A 106 7.58 -20.42 -6.53
CA ARG A 106 7.67 -19.43 -7.62
C ARG A 106 6.35 -18.68 -7.84
N LEU A 107 6.45 -17.44 -8.31
CA LEU A 107 5.27 -16.59 -8.55
C LEU A 107 4.51 -16.99 -9.82
N ASP A 108 5.16 -17.65 -10.78
CA ASP A 108 4.53 -18.22 -11.97
C ASP A 108 3.91 -19.62 -11.72
N HIS A 109 3.77 -20.05 -10.45
CA HIS A 109 3.13 -21.32 -10.10
C HIS A 109 1.65 -21.29 -10.52
N PRO A 110 1.15 -22.30 -11.26
CA PRO A 110 -0.26 -22.42 -11.60
C PRO A 110 -1.18 -22.47 -10.37
N VAL A 111 -2.18 -21.59 -10.30
CA VAL A 111 -3.06 -21.48 -9.12
C VAL A 111 -3.84 -22.76 -8.86
N LEU A 112 -4.17 -23.53 -9.91
CA LEU A 112 -4.93 -24.77 -9.78
C LEU A 112 -4.20 -25.85 -8.98
N ASP A 113 -2.87 -25.82 -8.92
CA ASP A 113 -2.08 -26.81 -8.19
C ASP A 113 -2.33 -26.74 -6.68
N PHE A 114 -2.67 -25.55 -6.15
CA PHE A 114 -3.07 -25.35 -4.75
C PHE A 114 -4.46 -25.89 -4.40
N PHE A 115 -5.23 -26.37 -5.39
CA PHE A 115 -6.58 -26.91 -5.22
C PHE A 115 -6.70 -28.34 -5.73
N ALA A 116 -5.60 -29.08 -5.81
CA ALA A 116 -5.56 -30.46 -6.31
C ALA A 116 -6.50 -31.43 -5.54
N ASP A 117 -6.86 -31.09 -4.30
CA ASP A 117 -7.79 -31.83 -3.44
C ASP A 117 -9.27 -31.46 -3.65
N ARG A 118 -9.59 -30.53 -4.57
CA ARG A 118 -10.95 -30.00 -4.76
C ARG A 118 -11.44 -30.16 -6.19
N HIS A 119 -12.76 -30.28 -6.34
CA HIS A 119 -13.39 -30.15 -7.64
C HIS A 119 -13.50 -28.68 -8.04
N VAL A 120 -12.79 -28.29 -9.10
CA VAL A 120 -12.85 -26.94 -9.68
C VAL A 120 -13.73 -26.97 -10.93
N ALA A 121 -14.79 -26.16 -10.96
CA ALA A 121 -15.70 -26.08 -12.09
C ALA A 121 -15.10 -25.34 -13.30
N ASN A 122 -15.58 -25.67 -14.50
CA ASN A 122 -15.29 -24.97 -15.76
C ASN A 122 -13.80 -24.79 -16.04
N VAL A 123 -12.99 -25.84 -15.85
CA VAL A 123 -11.55 -25.80 -16.14
C VAL A 123 -11.32 -25.88 -17.64
N ASP A 124 -10.72 -24.83 -18.20
CA ASP A 124 -10.23 -24.75 -19.58
C ASP A 124 -8.74 -24.35 -19.59
N ASP A 125 -8.12 -24.27 -20.76
CA ASP A 125 -6.68 -23.99 -20.87
C ASP A 125 -6.31 -22.58 -20.37
N ARG A 126 -7.26 -21.63 -20.42
CA ARG A 126 -7.07 -20.29 -19.85
C ARG A 126 -6.98 -20.35 -18.33
N LYS A 127 -7.90 -21.08 -17.68
CA LYS A 127 -7.90 -21.25 -16.23
C LYS A 127 -6.67 -22.01 -15.74
N LYS A 128 -6.21 -23.01 -16.49
CA LYS A 128 -4.96 -23.73 -16.18
C LYS A 128 -3.71 -22.83 -16.26
N ALA A 129 -3.74 -21.81 -17.10
CA ALA A 129 -2.62 -20.88 -17.27
C ALA A 129 -2.56 -19.76 -16.22
N ILE A 130 -3.56 -19.64 -15.34
CA ILE A 130 -3.56 -18.60 -14.28
C ILE A 130 -2.48 -18.93 -13.25
N THR A 131 -1.56 -17.99 -13.03
CA THR A 131 -0.48 -18.08 -12.04
C THR A 131 -0.74 -17.23 -10.80
N VAL A 132 0.03 -17.44 -9.74
CA VAL A 132 -0.02 -16.58 -8.54
C VAL A 132 0.26 -15.12 -8.91
N GLN A 133 1.23 -14.85 -9.79
CA GLN A 133 1.55 -13.51 -10.28
C GLN A 133 0.34 -12.85 -10.96
N ASN A 134 -0.43 -13.60 -11.75
CA ASN A 134 -1.63 -13.05 -12.39
C ASN A 134 -2.70 -12.63 -11.37
N LEU A 135 -2.78 -13.28 -10.21
CA LEU A 135 -3.67 -12.85 -9.13
C LEU A 135 -3.15 -11.61 -8.42
N LEU A 136 -1.85 -11.53 -8.15
CA LEU A 136 -1.21 -10.38 -7.50
C LEU A 136 -1.31 -9.11 -8.35
N ASP A 137 -1.16 -9.25 -9.67
CA ASP A 137 -1.21 -8.13 -10.62
C ASP A 137 -2.60 -7.86 -11.19
N MET A 138 -3.61 -8.63 -10.74
CA MET A 138 -4.99 -8.52 -11.22
C MET A 138 -5.14 -8.76 -12.75
N THR A 139 -4.31 -9.62 -13.33
CA THR A 139 -4.30 -9.95 -14.78
C THR A 139 -4.79 -11.37 -15.09
N SER A 140 -5.54 -12.00 -14.18
CA SER A 140 -5.99 -13.40 -14.34
C SER A 140 -7.09 -13.60 -15.39
N GLY A 141 -7.72 -12.51 -15.84
CA GLY A 141 -8.88 -12.55 -16.75
C GLY A 141 -10.16 -13.06 -16.09
N LEU A 142 -10.19 -13.19 -14.76
CA LEU A 142 -11.41 -13.52 -14.02
C LEU A 142 -12.33 -12.30 -13.91
N ASP A 143 -13.58 -12.48 -14.32
CA ASP A 143 -14.60 -11.45 -14.14
C ASP A 143 -14.97 -11.28 -12.67
N TRP A 144 -15.04 -10.03 -12.23
CA TRP A 144 -15.65 -9.69 -10.95
C TRP A 144 -17.17 -9.64 -11.10
N LYS A 145 -17.86 -10.51 -10.38
CA LYS A 145 -19.31 -10.43 -10.19
C LYS A 145 -19.60 -9.94 -8.78
N GLN A 146 -20.17 -8.74 -8.66
CA GLN A 146 -20.60 -8.21 -7.37
C GLN A 146 -21.78 -9.05 -6.85
N GLY A 147 -21.48 -10.03 -5.99
CA GLY A 147 -22.48 -10.68 -5.16
C GLY A 147 -22.78 -9.76 -3.97
N LEU A 148 -24.06 -9.48 -3.72
CA LEU A 148 -24.63 -8.55 -2.74
C LEU A 148 -24.96 -7.16 -3.31
N THR A 149 -26.19 -7.02 -3.82
CA THR A 149 -26.92 -5.75 -3.76
C THR A 149 -27.07 -5.39 -2.29
N ALA A 150 -26.20 -4.52 -1.77
CA ALA A 150 -26.43 -3.95 -0.45
C ALA A 150 -27.77 -3.22 -0.48
N LYS A 151 -28.73 -3.62 0.36
CA LYS A 151 -29.79 -2.68 0.76
C LYS A 151 -29.06 -1.51 1.37
N ARG A 152 -29.13 -0.35 0.71
CA ARG A 152 -28.69 0.92 1.29
C ARG A 152 -29.37 1.03 2.66
N ARG A 153 -28.58 1.23 3.71
CA ARG A 153 -29.11 1.67 5.00
C ARG A 153 -29.68 3.07 4.85
#